data_AF-B7RJM2-F1
#
_entry.id   AF-B7RJM2-F1
#
_cell.length_a   1.000
_cell.length_b   1.000
_cell.length_c   1.000
_cell.angle_alpha   90.00
_cell.angle_beta   90.00
_cell.angle_gamma   90.00
#
_symmetry.space_group_name_H-M   'P 1'
#
loop_
_entity.id
_entity.type
_entity.pdbx_description
1 polymer ?
#
loop_
_entity_poly.entity_id
_entity_poly.type
_entity_poly.pdbx_seq_one_letter_code
_entity_poly.pdbx_strand_id
1 'polypeptide(L)'
;MFELIADRLAIRAKETAQTVAIGMGAFLCLVVGGLFLTVAAWLFLLTFMTTLQACLIIGSTFFGIGLILIFVMSVRAAARRRIRRQMMLDAAAARNAQLGSGVGGIAAIVIAFINGMNAGKGTRL
;
A
#
# COMPACT_ATOMS: atom_id res chain seq x y z
N MET A 1 -24.16 -6.96 -18.41
CA MET A 1 -23.25 -6.09 -17.63
C MET A 1 -22.58 -6.85 -16.47
N PHE A 2 -23.33 -7.65 -15.69
CA PHE A 2 -22.77 -8.49 -14.62
C PHE A 2 -21.79 -9.58 -15.09
N GLU A 3 -22.01 -10.18 -16.26
CA GLU A 3 -21.09 -11.17 -16.85
C GLU A 3 -19.70 -10.59 -17.15
N LEU A 4 -19.65 -9.34 -17.65
CA LEU A 4 -18.39 -8.64 -17.92
C LEU A 4 -17.57 -8.37 -16.64
N ILE A 5 -18.26 -8.18 -15.51
CA ILE A 5 -17.64 -7.96 -14.20
C ILE A 5 -17.17 -9.30 -13.62
N ALA A 6 -17.94 -10.37 -13.79
CA ALA A 6 -17.57 -11.72 -13.38
C ALA A 6 -16.32 -12.22 -14.13
N ASP A 7 -16.22 -11.97 -15.44
CA ASP A 7 -15.05 -12.34 -16.23
C ASP A 7 -13.79 -11.57 -15.81
N ARG A 8 -13.91 -10.26 -15.54
CA ARG A 8 -12.79 -9.44 -15.05
C ARG A 8 -12.30 -9.89 -13.67
N LEU A 9 -13.21 -10.34 -12.81
CA LEU A 9 -12.90 -10.90 -11.49
C LEU A 9 -12.22 -12.27 -11.59
N ALA A 10 -12.69 -13.14 -12.49
CA ALA A 10 -12.09 -14.45 -12.72
C ALA A 10 -10.66 -14.37 -13.27
N ILE A 11 -10.39 -13.41 -14.16
CA ILE A 11 -9.05 -13.17 -14.72
C ILE A 11 -8.08 -12.65 -13.64
N ARG A 12 -8.51 -11.67 -12.81
CA ARG A 12 -7.68 -11.12 -11.71
C ARG A 12 -7.45 -12.14 -10.59
N ALA A 13 -8.42 -13.01 -10.31
CA ALA A 13 -8.30 -14.06 -9.30
C ALA A 13 -7.26 -15.12 -9.69
N LYS A 14 -7.20 -15.51 -10.97
CA LYS A 14 -6.24 -16.53 -11.45
C LYS A 14 -4.77 -16.07 -11.40
N GLU A 15 -4.47 -14.82 -11.78
CA GLU A 15 -3.10 -14.29 -11.69
C GLU A 15 -2.62 -14.17 -10.23
N THR A 16 -3.54 -13.85 -9.32
CA THR A 16 -3.23 -13.74 -7.88
C THR A 16 -3.03 -15.12 -7.25
N ALA A 17 -3.80 -16.13 -7.64
CA ALA A 17 -3.71 -17.49 -7.08
C ALA A 17 -2.40 -18.21 -7.45
N GLN A 18 -1.92 -18.09 -8.69
CA GLN A 18 -0.64 -18.69 -9.08
C GLN A 18 0.57 -18.01 -8.40
N THR A 19 0.50 -16.69 -8.20
CA THR A 19 1.55 -15.95 -7.49
C THR A 19 1.59 -16.32 -6.00
N VAL A 20 0.45 -16.66 -5.40
CA VAL A 20 0.37 -17.10 -3.99
C VAL A 20 0.94 -18.50 -3.79
N ALA A 21 0.74 -19.44 -4.73
CA ALA A 21 1.25 -20.80 -4.59
C ALA A 21 2.78 -20.88 -4.60
N ILE A 22 3.43 -20.16 -5.53
CA ILE A 22 4.90 -20.08 -5.60
C ILE A 22 5.45 -19.34 -4.37
N GLY A 23 4.76 -18.28 -3.92
CA GLY A 23 5.11 -17.56 -2.71
C GLY A 23 5.03 -18.42 -1.44
N MET A 24 4.04 -19.31 -1.33
CA MET A 24 3.85 -20.16 -0.15
C MET A 24 4.94 -21.23 -0.02
N GLY A 25 5.34 -21.86 -1.14
CA GLY A 25 6.47 -22.80 -1.16
C GLY A 25 7.80 -22.13 -0.82
N ALA A 26 8.06 -20.95 -1.39
CA ALA A 26 9.24 -20.16 -1.07
C ALA A 26 9.27 -19.73 0.41
N PHE A 27 8.12 -19.34 0.97
CA PHE A 27 8.00 -18.97 2.37
C PHE A 27 8.32 -20.15 3.30
N LEU A 28 7.78 -21.33 3.03
CA LEU A 28 8.09 -22.54 3.79
C LEU A 28 9.60 -22.87 3.76
N CYS A 29 10.22 -22.81 2.58
CA CYS A 29 11.66 -23.04 2.44
C CYS A 29 12.49 -22.01 3.22
N LEU A 30 12.11 -20.73 3.17
CA LEU A 30 12.78 -19.66 3.92
C LEU A 30 12.60 -19.80 5.43
N VAL A 31 11.42 -20.22 5.91
CA VAL A 31 11.18 -20.45 7.34
C VAL A 31 12.05 -21.60 7.85
N VAL A 32 12.03 -22.74 7.15
CA VAL A 32 12.82 -23.93 7.54
C VAL A 32 14.32 -23.63 7.48
N GLY A 33 14.79 -23.04 6.38
CA GLY A 33 16.19 -22.64 6.21
C GLY A 33 16.63 -21.57 7.21
N GLY A 34 15.75 -20.62 7.53
CA GLY A 34 16.00 -19.57 8.52
C GLY A 34 16.18 -20.14 9.93
N LEU A 35 15.32 -21.07 10.36
CA LEU A 35 15.45 -21.76 11.63
C LEU A 35 16.76 -22.55 11.71
N PHE A 36 17.06 -23.32 10.66
CA PHE A 36 18.29 -24.11 10.60
C PHE A 36 19.54 -23.22 10.65
N LEU A 37 19.57 -22.13 9.86
CA LEU A 37 20.69 -21.19 9.82
C LEU A 37 20.87 -20.48 11.17
N THR A 38 19.78 -20.20 11.89
CA THR A 38 19.82 -19.64 13.25
C THR A 38 20.52 -20.57 14.22
N VAL A 39 20.17 -21.87 14.19
CA VAL A 39 20.79 -22.88 15.04
C VAL A 39 22.25 -23.10 14.66
N ALA A 40 22.57 -23.13 13.36
CA ALA A 40 23.95 -23.25 12.88
C ALA A 40 24.81 -22.06 13.32
N ALA A 41 24.30 -20.83 13.18
CA ALA A 41 24.98 -19.62 13.63
C ALA A 41 25.17 -19.62 15.15
N TRP A 42 24.17 -20.05 15.91
CA TRP A 42 24.27 -20.21 17.36
C TRP A 42 25.41 -21.14 17.77
N LEU A 43 25.46 -22.34 17.19
CA LEU A 43 26.52 -23.31 17.45
C LEU A 43 27.90 -22.79 17.04
N PHE A 44 27.99 -22.09 15.91
CA PHE A 44 29.23 -21.46 15.46
C PHE A 44 29.71 -20.38 16.44
N LEU A 45 28.83 -19.47 16.88
CA LEU A 45 29.19 -18.41 17.82
C LEU A 45 29.68 -18.99 19.15
N LEU A 46 29.05 -20.04 19.67
CA LEU A 46 29.49 -20.72 20.91
C LEU A 46 30.92 -21.27 20.84
N THR A 47 31.49 -21.42 19.63
CA THR A 47 32.89 -21.86 19.46
C THR A 47 33.88 -20.75 19.82
N PHE A 48 33.47 -19.48 19.72
CA PHE A 48 34.34 -18.32 19.91
C PHE A 48 33.93 -17.43 21.08
N MET A 49 32.69 -17.54 21.56
CA MET A 49 32.15 -16.65 22.58
C MET A 49 31.21 -17.35 23.56
N THR A 50 30.95 -16.68 24.68
CA THR A 50 30.04 -17.19 25.71
C THR A 50 28.59 -17.21 25.23
N THR A 51 27.77 -18.09 25.82
CA THR A 51 26.34 -18.23 25.50
C THR A 51 25.56 -16.92 25.57
N LEU A 52 25.89 -16.06 26.55
CA LEU A 52 25.25 -14.76 26.72
C LEU A 52 25.54 -13.83 25.53
N GLN A 53 26.80 -13.78 25.07
CA GLN A 53 27.20 -12.97 23.92
C GLN A 53 26.55 -13.48 22.62
N ALA A 54 26.48 -14.80 22.44
CA ALA A 54 25.79 -15.40 21.30
C ALA A 54 24.29 -15.04 21.28
N CYS A 55 23.60 -15.10 22.43
CA CYS A 55 22.20 -14.63 22.60
C CYS A 55 22.03 -13.19 22.18
N LEU A 56 22.94 -12.31 22.60
CA LEU A 56 22.83 -10.88 22.33
C LEU A 56 22.98 -10.58 20.83
N ILE A 57 23.94 -11.21 20.16
CA ILE A 57 24.19 -11.01 18.73
C ILE A 57 23.04 -11.56 17.87
N ILE A 58 22.58 -12.78 18.16
CA ILE A 58 21.47 -13.37 17.41
C ILE A 58 20.19 -12.57 17.67
N GLY A 59 19.88 -12.26 18.93
CA GLY A 59 18.71 -11.46 19.30
C GLY A 59 18.68 -10.09 18.64
N SER A 60 19.79 -9.34 18.67
CA SER A 60 19.88 -8.03 18.04
C SER A 60 19.79 -8.09 16.52
N THR A 61 20.32 -9.13 15.88
CA THR A 61 20.22 -9.34 14.43
C THR A 61 18.77 -9.58 14.01
N PHE A 62 18.06 -10.52 14.66
CA PHE A 62 16.66 -10.77 14.36
C PHE A 62 15.76 -9.57 14.67
N PHE A 63 16.03 -8.89 15.78
CA PHE A 63 15.32 -7.68 16.16
C PHE A 63 15.51 -6.55 15.13
N GLY A 64 16.76 -6.32 14.70
CA GLY A 64 17.09 -5.33 13.66
C GLY A 64 16.40 -5.64 12.33
N ILE A 65 16.44 -6.90 11.87
CA ILE A 65 15.72 -7.35 10.67
C ILE A 65 14.21 -7.11 10.84
N GLY A 66 13.64 -7.44 12.00
CA GLY A 66 12.22 -7.20 12.31
C GLY A 66 11.84 -5.72 12.20
N LEU A 67 12.65 -4.82 12.73
CA LEU A 67 12.45 -3.37 12.60
C LEU A 67 12.52 -2.91 11.15
N ILE A 68 13.47 -3.41 10.36
CA ILE A 68 13.58 -3.10 8.93
C ILE A 68 12.33 -3.55 8.19
N LEU A 69 11.84 -4.77 8.45
CA LEU A 69 10.62 -5.28 7.82
C LEU A 69 9.39 -4.43 8.18
N ILE A 70 9.23 -4.06 9.46
CA ILE A 70 8.15 -3.17 9.90
C ILE A 70 8.26 -1.81 9.21
N PHE A 71 9.47 -1.26 9.09
CA PHE A 71 9.71 0.00 8.38
C PHE A 71 9.33 -0.10 6.90
N VAL A 72 9.76 -1.14 6.20
CA VAL A 72 9.41 -1.36 4.79
C VAL A 72 7.89 -1.55 4.63
N MET A 73 7.25 -2.30 5.53
CA MET A 73 5.80 -2.48 5.53
C MET A 73 5.06 -1.17 5.79
N SER A 74 5.54 -0.33 6.70
CA SER A 74 4.92 0.96 7.02
C SER A 74 5.01 1.92 5.83
N VAL A 75 6.15 1.99 5.14
CA VAL A 75 6.34 2.77 3.91
C VAL A 75 5.42 2.27 2.80
N ARG A 76 5.35 0.95 2.58
CA ARG A 76 4.45 0.35 1.57
C ARG A 76 2.98 0.58 1.91
N ALA A 77 2.60 0.46 3.19
CA ALA A 77 1.24 0.72 3.64
C ALA A 77 0.86 2.20 3.45
N ALA A 78 1.78 3.12 3.73
CA ALA A 78 1.60 4.54 3.48
C ALA A 78 1.41 4.84 1.99
N ALA A 79 2.22 4.25 1.11
CA ALA A 79 2.07 4.37 -0.34
C ALA A 79 0.70 3.85 -0.83
N ARG A 80 0.27 2.68 -0.37
CA ARG A 80 -1.06 2.13 -0.69
C ARG A 80 -2.21 2.98 -0.16
N ARG A 81 -2.05 3.61 1.01
CA ARG A 81 -3.03 4.56 1.56
C ARG A 81 -3.14 5.82 0.70
N ARG A 82 -2.03 6.34 0.16
CA ARG A 82 -2.04 7.49 -0.76
C ARG A 82 -2.82 7.18 -2.05
N ILE A 83 -2.55 6.04 -2.67
CA ILE A 83 -3.25 5.59 -3.88
C ILE A 83 -4.76 5.42 -3.59
N ARG A 84 -5.12 4.78 -2.47
CA ARG A 84 -6.53 4.64 -2.07
C ARG A 84 -7.22 5.98 -1.82
N ARG A 85 -6.53 6.95 -1.22
CA ARG A 85 -7.07 8.30 -1.01
C ARG A 85 -7.32 9.02 -2.33
N GLN A 86 -6.42 8.92 -3.30
CA GLN A 86 -6.62 9.49 -4.65
C GLN A 86 -7.85 8.87 -5.32
N MET A 87 -7.97 7.54 -5.34
CA MET A 87 -9.15 6.87 -5.89
C MET A 87 -10.47 7.31 -5.23
N MET A 88 -10.48 7.55 -3.92
CA MET A 88 -11.67 8.06 -3.22
C MET A 88 -12.00 9.50 -3.60
N LEU A 89 -10.99 10.36 -3.80
CA LEU A 89 -11.18 11.74 -4.25
C LEU A 89 -11.70 11.79 -5.69
N ASP A 90 -11.16 10.95 -6.58
CA ASP A 90 -11.61 10.84 -7.97
C ASP A 90 -13.06 10.31 -8.03
N ALA A 91 -13.40 9.33 -7.19
CA ALA A 91 -14.78 8.84 -7.06
C ALA A 91 -15.73 9.92 -6.49
N ALA A 92 -15.28 10.75 -5.55
CA ALA A 92 -16.06 11.87 -5.03
C ALA A 92 -16.25 12.97 -6.08
N ALA A 93 -15.22 13.27 -6.90
CA ALA A 93 -15.30 14.21 -8.00
C ALA A 93 -16.25 13.72 -9.10
N ALA A 94 -16.20 12.42 -9.45
CA ALA A 94 -17.14 11.82 -10.40
C ALA A 94 -18.60 11.87 -9.91
N ARG A 95 -18.83 11.62 -8.61
CA ARG A 95 -20.15 11.75 -7.99
C ARG A 95 -20.66 13.20 -8.01
N ASN A 96 -19.79 14.18 -7.75
CA ASN A 96 -20.13 15.60 -7.83
C ASN A 96 -20.39 16.06 -9.27
N ALA A 97 -19.68 15.52 -10.27
CA ALA A 97 -19.95 15.77 -11.68
C ALA A 97 -21.32 15.20 -12.12
N GLN A 98 -21.71 14.03 -11.60
CA GLN A 98 -23.06 13.50 -11.80
C GLN A 98 -24.15 14.39 -11.17
N LEU A 99 -23.92 14.93 -9.97
CA LEU A 99 -24.83 15.89 -9.33
C LEU A 99 -24.87 17.24 -10.07
N GLY A 100 -23.78 17.63 -10.74
CA GLY A 100 -23.67 18.81 -11.58
C GLY A 100 -24.25 18.67 -12.99
N SER A 101 -24.63 17.45 -13.42
CA SER A 101 -25.21 17.18 -14.75
C SER A 101 -26.72 17.49 -14.85
N GLY A 102 -27.37 17.83 -13.74
CA GLY A 102 -28.70 18.43 -13.69
C GLY A 102 -28.65 19.95 -13.45
N VAL A 103 -29.77 20.57 -13.07
CA VAL A 103 -30.00 22.02 -12.81
C VAL A 103 -28.82 22.79 -12.16
N GLY A 104 -27.93 22.12 -11.44
CA GLY A 104 -26.66 22.66 -10.92
C GLY A 104 -25.61 23.07 -11.96
N GLY A 105 -25.59 22.54 -13.19
CA GLY A 105 -24.63 22.93 -14.23
C GLY A 105 -24.84 24.35 -14.75
N ILE A 106 -26.10 24.74 -14.95
CA ILE A 106 -26.47 26.12 -15.33
C ILE A 106 -26.21 27.05 -14.13
N ALA A 107 -26.54 26.63 -12.91
CA ALA A 107 -26.23 27.40 -11.71
C ALA A 107 -24.72 27.58 -11.50
N ALA A 108 -23.90 26.57 -11.80
CA ALA A 108 -22.44 26.63 -11.71
C ALA A 108 -21.85 27.60 -12.75
N ILE A 109 -22.41 27.65 -13.97
CA ILE A 109 -22.02 28.64 -14.98
C ILE A 109 -22.39 30.05 -14.53
N VAL A 110 -23.60 30.25 -14.00
CA VAL A 110 -24.05 31.55 -13.47
C VAL A 110 -23.18 32.01 -12.29
N ILE A 111 -22.85 31.11 -11.36
CA ILE A 111 -21.98 31.41 -10.21
C ILE A 111 -20.54 31.70 -10.66
N ALA A 112 -20.01 30.96 -11.62
CA ALA A 112 -18.69 31.22 -12.19
C ALA A 112 -18.63 32.58 -12.92
N PHE A 113 -19.70 32.96 -13.62
CA PHE A 113 -19.81 34.26 -14.29
C PHE A 113 -19.89 35.41 -13.28
N ILE A 114 -20.70 35.27 -12.22
CA ILE A 114 -20.80 36.27 -11.15
C ILE A 114 -19.44 36.44 -10.44
N ASN A 115 -18.73 35.34 -10.15
CA ASN A 115 -17.40 35.40 -9.55
C ASN A 115 -16.36 36.03 -10.49
N GLY A 116 -16.40 35.75 -11.80
CA GLY A 116 -15.52 36.39 -12.79
C GLY A 116 -15.75 37.90 -12.90
N MET A 117 -17.01 38.35 -12.88
CA MET A 117 -17.34 39.78 -12.88
C MET A 117 -16.90 40.49 -11.60
N ASN A 118 -17.00 39.82 -10.44
CA ASN A 118 -16.55 40.40 -9.17
C ASN A 118 -15.02 40.47 -9.08
N ALA A 119 -14.32 39.46 -9.60
CA ALA A 119 -12.86 39.46 -9.67
C ALA A 119 -12.33 40.63 -10.53
N GLY A 120 -12.97 40.92 -11.68
CA GLY A 120 -12.61 42.05 -12.55
C GLY A 120 -12.90 43.43 -11.94
N LYS A 121 -13.80 43.54 -10.96
CA LYS A 121 -14.03 44.79 -10.21
C LYS A 121 -12.95 45.04 -9.15
N GLY A 122 -12.34 43.99 -8.60
CA GLY A 122 -11.23 44.09 -7.64
C GLY A 122 -9.87 44.39 -8.27
N THR A 123 -9.75 44.32 -9.61
CA THR A 123 -8.48 44.54 -10.34
C THR A 123 -8.34 45.93 -10.96
N ARG A 124 -9.30 46.85 -10.75
CA ARG A 124 -9.18 48.26 -11.16
C ARG A 124 -8.45 49.07 -10.07
N LEU A 125 -7.12 49.01 -10.10
CA LEU A 125 -6.23 50.09 -9.67
C LEU A 125 -5.68 50.79 -10.90
#